data_AF-A0A8H9Y639-F1
#
_entry.id   AF-A0A8H9Y639-F1
#
_cell.length_a   1.000
_cell.length_b   1.000
_cell.length_c   1.000
_cell.angle_alpha   90.00
_cell.angle_beta   90.00
_cell.angle_gamma   90.00
#
_symmetry.space_group_name_H-M   'P 1'
#
loop_
_entity.id
_entity.type
_entity.pdbx_description
1 polymer ?
#
loop_
_entity_poly.entity_id
_entity_poly.type
_entity_poly.pdbx_seq_one_letter_code
_entity_poly.pdbx_strand_id
1 'polypeptide(L)'
;MTSENTSRRSECEELLTVLYEYVDGSTDDRTRARLQDHVDRCPSCLEHLGIEQQVRQILRTRCTASAPSDLRRRIVSALRTETTVTTVETVRGADGETAQVTRRTTNRTTEVRYPGP
;
A
#
# COMPACT_ATOMS: atom_id res chain seq x y z
N MET A 1 -5.11 41.49 1.90
CA MET A 1 -5.84 40.33 2.46
C MET A 1 -6.22 39.33 1.34
N THR A 2 -5.26 38.89 0.52
CA THR A 2 -5.53 38.03 -0.66
C THR A 2 -4.77 36.71 -0.64
N SER A 3 -3.63 36.64 0.05
CA SER A 3 -2.75 35.46 0.04
C SER A 3 -3.32 34.22 0.74
N GLU A 4 -4.05 34.38 1.85
CA GLU A 4 -4.60 33.23 2.61
C GLU A 4 -5.79 32.55 1.91
N ASN A 5 -6.51 33.27 1.04
CA ASN A 5 -7.66 32.74 0.30
C ASN A 5 -7.20 31.91 -0.92
N THR A 6 -6.07 32.26 -1.53
CA THR A 6 -5.48 31.45 -2.61
C THR A 6 -4.92 30.14 -2.06
N SER A 7 -4.24 30.17 -0.90
CA SER A 7 -3.71 28.97 -0.24
C SER A 7 -4.81 27.97 0.14
N ARG A 8 -5.93 28.45 0.71
CA ARG A 8 -7.06 27.57 1.03
C ARG A 8 -7.68 26.93 -0.20
N ARG A 9 -7.78 27.66 -1.32
CA ARG A 9 -8.29 27.12 -2.58
C ARG A 9 -7.39 26.02 -3.15
N SER A 10 -6.08 26.20 -3.10
CA SER A 10 -5.15 25.15 -3.54
C SER A 10 -5.21 23.89 -2.66
N GLU A 11 -5.45 24.04 -1.35
CA GLU A 11 -5.60 22.89 -0.45
C GLU A 11 -6.90 22.11 -0.70
N CYS A 12 -8.00 22.78 -1.04
CA CYS A 12 -9.23 22.11 -1.45
C CYS A 12 -9.02 21.29 -2.72
N GLU A 13 -8.36 21.87 -3.73
CA GLU A 13 -8.07 21.20 -5.01
C GLU A 13 -7.14 19.99 -4.81
N GLU A 14 -6.13 20.14 -3.95
CA GLU A 14 -5.24 19.05 -3.60
C GLU A 14 -5.97 17.92 -2.89
N LEU A 15 -6.79 18.21 -1.87
CA LEU A 15 -7.60 17.19 -1.20
C LEU A 15 -8.47 16.44 -2.21
N LEU A 16 -9.17 17.16 -3.09
CA LEU A 16 -10.05 16.55 -4.09
C LEU A 16 -9.28 15.66 -5.08
N THR A 17 -8.02 16.02 -5.38
CA THR A 17 -7.15 15.23 -6.26
C THR A 17 -6.73 13.91 -5.62
N VAL A 18 -6.49 13.90 -4.31
CA VAL A 18 -6.02 12.70 -3.58
C VAL A 18 -7.08 12.11 -2.64
N LEU A 19 -8.36 12.46 -2.83
CA LEU A 19 -9.44 12.14 -1.89
C LEU A 19 -9.60 10.63 -1.70
N TYR A 20 -9.46 9.86 -2.78
CA TYR A 20 -9.60 8.41 -2.74
C TYR A 20 -8.44 7.77 -2.00
N GLU A 21 -7.21 8.17 -2.29
CA GLU A 21 -5.99 7.71 -1.61
C GLU A 21 -6.02 8.06 -0.11
N TYR A 22 -6.53 9.24 0.21
CA TYR A 22 -6.71 9.69 1.58
C TYR A 22 -7.63 8.75 2.35
N VAL A 23 -8.80 8.44 1.78
CA VAL A 23 -9.80 7.54 2.36
C VAL A 23 -9.35 6.08 2.39
N ASP A 24 -8.58 5.64 1.39
CA ASP A 24 -8.01 4.29 1.30
C ASP A 24 -6.81 4.07 2.22
N GLY A 25 -6.30 5.12 2.86
CA GLY A 25 -5.14 5.01 3.73
C GLY A 25 -3.80 5.00 2.99
N SER A 26 -3.79 5.15 1.66
CA SER A 26 -2.56 5.03 0.84
C SER A 26 -1.72 6.30 0.77
N THR A 27 -2.22 7.43 1.27
CA THR A 27 -1.44 8.68 1.40
C THR A 27 -0.35 8.55 2.46
N ASP A 28 0.78 9.25 2.28
CA ASP A 28 1.82 9.36 3.31
C ASP A 28 1.34 10.13 4.55
N ASP A 29 1.98 9.88 5.70
CA ASP A 29 1.55 10.42 7.00
C ASP A 29 1.60 11.95 7.08
N ARG A 30 2.58 12.57 6.40
CA ARG A 30 2.74 14.02 6.41
C ARG A 30 1.62 14.69 5.64
N THR A 31 1.34 14.20 4.44
CA THR A 31 0.23 14.70 3.61
C THR A 31 -1.11 14.45 4.28
N ARG A 32 -1.30 13.27 4.90
CA ARG A 32 -2.51 12.97 5.69
C ARG A 32 -2.73 13.97 6.81
N ALA A 33 -1.72 14.25 7.63
CA ALA A 33 -1.85 15.19 8.74
C ALA A 33 -2.22 16.61 8.27
N ARG A 34 -1.61 17.08 7.18
CA ARG A 34 -1.90 18.40 6.60
C ARG A 34 -3.32 18.49 6.03
N LEU A 35 -3.74 17.47 5.29
CA LEU A 35 -5.08 17.43 4.71
C LEU A 35 -6.16 17.27 5.77
N GLN A 36 -5.89 16.52 6.85
CA GLN A 36 -6.80 16.43 8.00
C GLN A 36 -7.02 17.80 8.64
N ASP A 37 -5.96 18.56 8.93
CA ASP A 37 -6.06 19.92 9.47
C ASP A 37 -6.83 20.88 8.53
N HIS A 38 -6.74 20.66 7.22
CA HIS A 38 -7.57 21.37 6.24
C HIS A 38 -9.05 20.98 6.34
N VAL A 39 -9.36 19.67 6.33
CA VAL A 39 -10.73 19.15 6.42
C VAL A 39 -11.42 19.62 7.70
N ASP A 40 -10.72 19.62 8.83
CA ASP A 40 -11.25 20.05 10.13
C ASP A 40 -11.71 21.52 10.14
N ARG A 41 -11.18 22.34 9.23
CA ARG A 41 -11.46 23.78 9.14
C ARG A 41 -12.24 24.19 7.89
N CYS A 42 -12.49 23.26 6.97
CA CYS A 42 -13.09 23.53 5.66
C CYS A 42 -14.38 22.72 5.45
N PRO A 43 -15.56 23.33 5.67
CA PRO A 43 -16.85 22.61 5.59
C PRO A 43 -17.11 21.93 4.25
N SER A 44 -16.74 22.54 3.12
CA SER A 44 -16.93 21.93 1.80
C SER A 44 -16.13 20.65 1.63
N CYS A 45 -14.88 20.64 2.11
CA CYS A 45 -14.02 19.47 2.07
C CYS A 45 -14.50 18.36 3.00
N LEU A 46 -15.04 18.72 4.16
CA LEU A 46 -15.70 17.79 5.07
C LEU A 46 -16.94 17.15 4.43
N GLU A 47 -17.74 17.91 3.69
CA GLU A 47 -18.89 17.38 2.94
C GLU A 47 -18.46 16.38 1.86
N HIS A 48 -17.44 16.71 1.06
CA HIS A 48 -16.89 15.79 0.05
C HIS A 48 -16.40 14.48 0.67
N LEU A 49 -15.65 14.57 1.77
CA LEU A 49 -15.18 13.39 2.50
C LEU A 49 -16.34 12.58 3.10
N GLY A 50 -17.39 13.25 3.59
CA GLY A 50 -18.60 12.62 4.11
C GLY A 50 -19.33 11.81 3.03
N ILE A 51 -19.50 12.39 1.84
CA ILE A 51 -20.13 11.72 0.69
C ILE A 51 -19.33 10.47 0.30
N GLU A 52 -18.02 10.59 0.16
CA GLU A 52 -17.16 9.47 -0.22
C GLU A 52 -17.24 8.31 0.79
N GLN A 53 -17.21 8.62 2.08
CA GLN A 53 -17.37 7.61 3.14
C GLN A 53 -18.75 6.94 3.11
N GLN A 54 -19.82 7.70 2.84
CA GLN A 54 -21.18 7.14 2.72
C GLN A 54 -21.28 6.18 1.52
N VAL A 55 -20.72 6.56 0.37
CA VAL A 55 -20.67 5.69 -0.82
C VAL A 55 -19.93 4.39 -0.49
N ARG A 56 -18.75 4.48 0.13
CA ARG A 56 -18.00 3.30 0.56
C ARG A 56 -18.76 2.44 1.56
N GLN A 57 -19.48 3.04 2.50
CA GLN A 57 -20.31 2.30 3.44
C GLN A 57 -21.43 1.53 2.73
N ILE A 58 -22.08 2.14 1.74
CA ILE A 58 -23.08 1.46 0.90
C ILE A 58 -22.44 0.28 0.15
N LEU A 59 -21.28 0.49 -0.47
CA LEU A 59 -20.58 -0.58 -1.17
C LEU A 59 -20.21 -1.73 -0.24
N ARG A 60 -19.68 -1.44 0.96
CA ARG A 60 -19.32 -2.46 1.96
C ARG A 60 -20.53 -3.26 2.45
N THR A 61 -21.69 -2.63 2.57
CA THR A 61 -22.90 -3.31 3.05
C THR A 61 -23.62 -4.09 1.96
N ARG A 62 -23.53 -3.66 0.69
CA ARG A 62 -24.24 -4.29 -0.43
C ARG A 62 -23.38 -5.29 -1.21
N CYS A 63 -22.06 -5.13 -1.21
CA CYS A 63 -21.12 -6.00 -1.91
C CYS A 63 -20.38 -6.94 -0.94
N THR A 64 -21.14 -7.70 -0.14
CA THR A 64 -20.59 -8.61 0.90
C THR A 64 -20.32 -10.04 0.39
N ALA A 65 -20.43 -10.28 -0.91
CA ALA A 65 -20.18 -11.60 -1.49
C ALA A 65 -18.72 -12.00 -1.30
N SER A 66 -18.50 -13.16 -0.67
CA SER A 66 -17.15 -13.71 -0.52
C SER A 66 -16.58 -14.12 -1.88
N ALA A 67 -15.33 -13.73 -2.16
CA ALA A 67 -14.66 -14.09 -3.40
C ALA A 67 -14.65 -15.63 -3.61
N PRO A 68 -14.81 -16.16 -4.84
CA PRO A 68 -14.76 -17.59 -5.08
C PRO A 68 -13.46 -18.23 -4.58
N SER A 69 -13.54 -19.46 -4.05
CA SER A 69 -12.38 -20.19 -3.51
C SER A 69 -11.27 -20.39 -4.54
N ASP A 70 -11.63 -20.60 -5.80
CA ASP A 70 -10.66 -20.76 -6.89
C ASP A 70 -9.85 -19.48 -7.14
N LEU A 71 -10.54 -18.33 -7.21
CA LEU A 71 -9.88 -17.03 -7.36
C LEU A 71 -8.92 -16.76 -6.20
N ARG A 72 -9.35 -17.05 -4.97
CA ARG A 72 -8.50 -16.92 -3.77
C ARG A 72 -7.25 -17.78 -3.87
N ARG A 73 -7.38 -19.06 -4.24
CA ARG A 73 -6.22 -19.95 -4.42
C ARG A 73 -5.25 -19.41 -5.45
N ARG A 74 -5.76 -18.93 -6.59
CA ARG A 74 -4.93 -18.36 -7.67
C ARG A 74 -4.18 -17.13 -7.20
N ILE A 75 -4.83 -16.20 -6.50
CA ILE A 75 -4.21 -15.00 -5.95
C ILE A 75 -3.13 -15.36 -4.92
N VAL A 76 -3.45 -16.22 -3.94
CA VAL A 76 -2.47 -16.66 -2.93
C VAL A 76 -1.27 -17.33 -3.60
N SER A 77 -1.49 -18.15 -4.63
CA SER A 77 -0.40 -18.78 -5.38
C SER A 77 0.45 -17.75 -6.13
N ALA A 78 -0.16 -16.72 -6.71
CA ALA A 78 0.55 -15.67 -7.43
C ALA A 78 1.35 -14.74 -6.50
N LEU A 79 0.89 -14.54 -5.27
CA LEU A 79 1.58 -13.73 -4.26
C LEU A 79 2.73 -14.47 -3.55
N ARG A 80 2.88 -15.79 -3.76
CA ARG A 80 4.01 -16.54 -3.22
C ARG A 80 5.31 -16.01 -3.83
N THR A 81 6.09 -15.34 -3.01
CA THR A 81 7.43 -14.86 -3.40
C THR A 81 8.47 -15.89 -3.01
N GLU A 82 9.30 -16.27 -3.97
CA GLU A 82 10.48 -17.10 -3.76
C GLU A 82 11.72 -16.22 -3.84
N THR A 83 12.43 -16.05 -2.74
CA THR A 83 13.68 -15.29 -2.72
C THR A 83 14.84 -16.27 -2.78
N THR A 84 15.54 -16.28 -3.92
CA THR A 84 16.81 -17.01 -4.06
C THR A 84 17.97 -16.07 -3.74
N VAL A 85 18.77 -16.41 -2.74
CA VAL A 85 20.05 -15.77 -2.45
C VAL A 85 21.18 -16.64 -2.99
N THR A 86 21.98 -16.08 -3.89
CA THR A 86 23.20 -16.74 -4.40
C THR A 86 24.40 -16.07 -3.74
N THR A 87 25.12 -16.80 -2.91
CA THR A 87 26.36 -16.37 -2.28
C THR A 87 27.53 -16.95 -3.06
N VAL A 88 28.44 -16.11 -3.51
CA VAL A 88 29.70 -16.52 -4.16
C VAL A 88 30.82 -16.28 -3.16
N GLU A 89 31.46 -17.35 -2.70
CA GLU A 89 32.59 -17.31 -1.77
C GLU A 89 33.85 -17.70 -2.53
N THR A 90 34.92 -16.91 -2.40
CA THR A 90 36.22 -17.25 -2.96
C THR A 90 37.04 -17.98 -1.90
N VAL A 91 37.34 -19.25 -2.13
CA VAL A 91 38.20 -20.07 -1.26
C VAL A 91 39.61 -20.14 -1.85
N ARG A 92 40.63 -20.05 -0.98
CA ARG A 92 42.03 -20.34 -1.35
C ARG A 92 42.41 -21.74 -0.89
N GLY A 93 42.96 -22.52 -1.82
CA GLY A 93 43.64 -23.78 -1.55
C GLY A 93 45.02 -23.57 -0.92
N ALA A 94 45.56 -24.64 -0.34
CA ALA A 94 46.87 -24.65 0.31
C ALA A 94 48.06 -24.43 -0.67
N ASP A 95 47.79 -24.59 -1.96
CA ASP A 95 48.65 -24.36 -3.12
C ASP A 95 48.60 -22.91 -3.65
N GLY A 96 47.77 -22.05 -3.04
CA GLY A 96 47.57 -20.66 -3.48
C GLY A 96 46.53 -20.51 -4.58
N GLU A 97 45.89 -21.59 -5.02
CA GLU A 97 44.84 -21.55 -6.05
C GLU A 97 43.53 -21.01 -5.46
N THR A 98 42.92 -20.03 -6.12
CA THR A 98 41.62 -19.49 -5.72
C THR A 98 40.50 -20.12 -6.53
N ALA A 99 39.54 -20.75 -5.86
CA ALA A 99 38.31 -21.26 -6.48
C ALA A 99 37.09 -20.46 -5.99
N GLN A 100 36.11 -20.26 -6.87
CA GLN A 100 34.81 -19.70 -6.49
C GLN A 100 33.85 -20.83 -6.13
N VAL A 101 33.38 -20.84 -4.89
CA VAL A 101 32.33 -21.72 -4.40
C VAL A 101 31.01 -20.95 -4.41
N THR A 102 30.02 -21.47 -5.14
CA THR A 102 28.69 -20.87 -5.19
C THR A 102 27.75 -21.62 -4.26
N ARG A 103 27.17 -20.93 -3.28
CA ARG A 103 26.12 -21.44 -2.39
C ARG A 103 24.80 -20.77 -2.74
N ARG A 104 23.81 -21.56 -3.13
CA ARG A 104 22.45 -21.08 -3.41
C ARG A 104 21.54 -21.42 -2.23
N THR A 105 20.95 -20.41 -1.61
CA THR A 105 19.96 -20.55 -0.53
C THR A 105 18.63 -20.02 -1.03
N THR A 106 17.58 -20.84 -1.02
CA THR A 106 16.24 -20.43 -1.45
C THR A 106 15.34 -20.31 -0.23
N ASN A 107 14.91 -19.09 0.08
CA ASN A 107 13.93 -18.82 1.13
C ASN A 107 12.54 -18.73 0.50
N ARG A 108 11.61 -19.56 0.98
CA ARG A 108 10.23 -19.60 0.52
C ARG A 108 9.32 -19.05 1.60
N THR A 109 8.73 -17.89 1.35
CA THR A 109 7.74 -17.31 2.27
C THR A 109 6.37 -17.87 1.92
N THR A 110 5.83 -18.74 2.77
CA THR A 110 4.55 -19.44 2.52
C THR A 110 3.37 -18.79 3.23
N GLU A 111 3.59 -17.78 4.07
CA GLU A 111 2.56 -17.20 4.93
C GLU A 111 1.88 -15.99 4.30
N VAL A 112 1.16 -16.19 3.19
CA VAL A 112 0.01 -15.33 2.88
C VAL A 112 -1.21 -16.02 3.49
N ARG A 113 -1.37 -15.93 4.83
CA ARG A 113 -2.62 -16.34 5.47
C ARG A 113 -3.68 -15.35 5.03
N TYR A 114 -4.59 -15.80 4.19
CA TYR A 114 -5.83 -15.09 3.95
C TYR A 114 -6.71 -15.30 5.18
N PRO A 115 -6.99 -14.28 6.01
CA PRO A 115 -8.05 -14.39 6.99
C PRO A 115 -9.37 -14.52 6.20
N GLY A 116 -9.89 -15.75 6.12
CA GLY A 116 -11.29 -15.96 5.71
C GLY A 116 -12.23 -15.30 6.72
N PRO A 117 -13.53 -15.16 6.40
CA PRO A 117 -14.46 -14.38 7.21
C PRO A 117 -14.45 -14.79 8.68
#